data_AF-A0A8J8A5R3-F1
#
_entry.id   AF-A0A8J8A5R3-F1
#
_cell.length_a   1.000
_cell.length_b   1.000
_cell.length_c   1.000
_cell.angle_alpha   90.00
_cell.angle_beta   90.00
_cell.angle_gamma   90.00
#
_symmetry.space_group_name_H-M   'P 1'
#
loop_
_entity.id
_entity.type
_entity.pdbx_description
1 polymer ?
#
loop_
_entity_poly.entity_id
_entity_poly.type
_entity_poly.pdbx_seq_one_letter_code
_entity_poly.pdbx_strand_id
1 'polypeptide(L)' 'MEVKVFRVKGVFERNGKRERFTREYRGLKAEDVVEILYSEVGSKHRVPRNKIWIESVEEIKPEEAENPIVRKLSGL' A
#
# COMPACT_ATOMS: atom_id res chain seq x y z
N MET A 1 0.13 -19.89 -8.41
CA MET A 1 -0.35 -18.57 -7.96
C MET A 1 0.63 -17.54 -8.47
N GLU A 2 0.14 -16.47 -9.08
CA GLU A 2 0.96 -15.41 -9.67
C GLU A 2 1.10 -14.24 -8.69
N VAL A 3 2.32 -13.71 -8.56
CA VAL A 3 2.57 -12.52 -7.74
C VAL A 3 2.35 -11.28 -8.59
N LYS A 4 1.48 -10.40 -8.13
CA LYS A 4 1.07 -9.16 -8.79
C LYS A 4 1.57 -7.95 -8.02
N VAL A 5 1.60 -6.80 -8.68
CA VAL A 5 1.92 -5.51 -8.04
C VAL A 5 0.62 -4.73 -7.85
N PHE A 6 0.42 -4.21 -6.65
CA PHE A 6 -0.74 -3.41 -6.31
C PHE A 6 -0.30 -2.03 -5.83
N ARG A 7 -0.93 -0.99 -6.36
CA ARG A 7 -0.82 0.38 -5.88
C ARG A 7 -2.05 0.70 -5.04
N VAL A 8 -1.80 1.08 -3.79
CA VAL A 8 -2.82 1.47 -2.83
C VAL A 8 -2.72 2.97 -2.58
N LYS A 9 -3.84 3.67 -2.76
CA LYS A 9 -3.96 5.09 -2.46
C LYS A 9 -4.95 5.29 -1.33
N GLY A 10 -4.70 6.27 -0.49
CA GLY A 10 -5.62 6.62 0.57
C GLY A 10 -5.12 7.74 1.45
N VAL A 11 -5.77 7.85 2.60
CA VAL A 11 -5.46 8.84 3.64
C VAL A 11 -5.43 8.17 5.01
N PHE A 12 -4.56 8.66 5.88
CA PHE A 12 -4.66 8.39 7.32
C PHE A 12 -4.78 9.68 8.10
N GLU A 13 -5.39 9.63 9.28
CA GLU A 13 -5.48 10.79 10.18
C GLU A 13 -4.60 10.59 11.41
N ARG A 14 -3.73 11.58 11.67
CA ARG A 14 -2.91 11.64 12.87
C ARG A 14 -2.89 13.07 13.41
N ASN A 15 -3.08 13.23 14.72
CA ASN A 15 -3.08 14.54 15.38
C ASN A 15 -4.05 15.55 14.72
N GLY A 16 -5.23 15.08 14.29
CA GLY A 16 -6.25 15.90 13.63
C GLY A 16 -5.90 16.35 12.20
N LYS A 17 -4.79 15.87 11.63
CA LYS A 17 -4.39 16.15 10.25
C LYS A 17 -4.52 14.89 9.41
N ARG A 18 -5.07 15.05 8.20
CA ARG A 18 -5.12 13.98 7.19
C ARG A 18 -3.88 14.05 6.31
N GLU A 19 -3.20 12.92 6.17
CA GLU A 19 -2.02 12.75 5.33
C GLU A 19 -2.35 11.74 4.22
N ARG A 20 -2.12 12.10 2.95
CA ARG A 20 -2.28 11.19 1.81
C ARG A 20 -1.11 10.22 1.73
N PHE A 21 -1.36 9.00 1.30
CA PHE A 21 -0.33 8.03 0.99
C PHE A 21 -0.60 7.37 -0.37
N THR A 22 0.51 7.03 -1.03
CA THR A 22 0.56 6.07 -2.13
C THR A 22 1.57 5.01 -1.72
N ARG A 23 1.16 3.75 -1.70
CA ARG A 23 2.02 2.62 -1.35
C ARG A 23 1.92 1.55 -2.42
N GLU A 24 3.01 0.88 -2.67
CA GLU A 24 3.07 -0.20 -3.66
C GLU A 24 3.55 -1.47 -2.98
N TYR A 25 2.83 -2.55 -3.23
CA TYR A 25 3.08 -3.85 -2.62
C TYR A 25 3.03 -4.94 -3.68
N ARG A 26 3.75 -6.03 -3.40
CA ARG A 26 3.62 -7.28 -4.13
C ARG A 26 2.70 -8.20 -3.32
N GLY A 27 1.78 -8.88 -3.99
CA GLY A 27 0.82 -9.77 -3.34
C GLY A 27 0.17 -10.74 -4.31
N LEU A 28 -0.55 -11.73 -3.78
CA LEU A 28 -1.32 -12.68 -4.60
C LEU A 28 -2.74 -12.14 -4.90
N LYS A 29 -3.30 -11.38 -3.97
CA LYS A 29 -4.63 -10.77 -4.05
C LYS A 29 -4.67 -9.45 -3.27
N ALA A 30 -5.68 -8.63 -3.54
CA ALA A 30 -5.81 -7.31 -2.95
C ALA A 30 -5.95 -7.34 -1.42
N GLU A 31 -6.63 -8.35 -0.87
CA GLU A 31 -6.89 -8.46 0.57
C GLU A 31 -5.59 -8.63 1.37
N ASP A 32 -4.62 -9.39 0.83
CA ASP A 32 -3.31 -9.59 1.48
C ASP A 32 -2.55 -8.26 1.57
N VAL A 33 -2.61 -7.47 0.49
CA VAL A 33 -1.97 -6.16 0.41
C VAL A 33 -2.60 -5.16 1.37
N VAL A 34 -3.93 -5.19 1.50
CA VAL A 34 -4.66 -4.34 2.44
C VAL A 34 -4.27 -4.63 3.90
N GLU A 35 -4.12 -5.90 4.26
CA GLU A 35 -3.67 -6.28 5.62
C GLU A 35 -2.24 -5.84 5.91
N ILE A 36 -1.34 -5.96 4.92
CA ILE A 36 0.03 -5.44 5.02
C ILE A 36 0.03 -3.92 5.20
N LEU A 37 -0.76 -3.20 4.40
CA LEU A 37 -0.89 -1.75 4.49
C LEU A 37 -1.35 -1.31 5.88
N TYR A 38 -2.41 -1.91 6.43
CA TYR A 38 -2.89 -1.58 7.77
C TYR A 38 -1.81 -1.79 8.83
N SER A 39 -1.05 -2.87 8.72
CA SER A 39 0.03 -3.19 9.65
C SER A 39 1.20 -2.19 9.53
N GLU A 40 1.63 -1.86 8.32
CA GLU A 40 2.73 -0.93 8.06
C GLU A 40 2.37 0.50 8.48
N VAL A 41 1.24 1.02 8.00
CA VAL A 41 0.80 2.39 8.30
C VAL A 41 0.54 2.53 9.79
N GLY A 42 -0.13 1.54 10.40
CA GLY A 42 -0.42 1.55 11.82
C GLY A 42 0.83 1.53 12.69
N SER A 43 1.80 0.67 12.38
CA SER A 43 3.07 0.58 13.11
C SER A 43 3.92 1.85 12.95
N LYS A 44 4.15 2.27 11.70
CA LYS A 44 5.05 3.38 11.38
C LYS A 44 4.53 4.74 11.83
N HIS A 45 3.22 4.95 11.75
CA HIS A 45 2.60 6.24 12.07
C HIS A 45 1.89 6.26 13.42
N ARG A 46 1.79 5.11 14.11
CA ARG A 46 1.04 4.92 15.37
C ARG A 46 -0.44 5.29 15.23
N VAL A 47 -1.06 4.85 14.14
CA VAL A 47 -2.45 5.17 13.80
C VAL A 47 -3.30 3.89 13.83
N PRO A 48 -4.45 3.88 14.53
CA PRO A 48 -5.34 2.72 14.52
C PRO A 48 -6.01 2.52 13.15
N ARG A 49 -6.40 1.27 12.82
CA ARG A 49 -6.98 0.92 11.52
C ARG A 49 -8.21 1.76 11.12
N ASN A 50 -9.03 2.14 12.10
CA ASN A 50 -10.22 2.97 11.88
C ASN A 50 -9.93 4.44 11.48
N LYS A 51 -8.66 4.86 11.53
CA LYS A 51 -8.19 6.16 11.06
C LYS A 51 -7.40 6.07 9.75
N ILE A 52 -7.50 4.95 9.05
CA ILE A 52 -6.88 4.71 7.74
C ILE A 52 -8.01 4.43 6.76
N TRP A 53 -8.15 5.27 5.74
CA TRP A 53 -9.15 5.13 4.68
C TRP A 53 -8.44 4.87 3.36
N ILE A 54 -8.73 3.71 2.77
CA ILE A 54 -8.22 3.33 1.46
C ILE A 54 -9.18 3.89 0.41
N GLU A 55 -8.66 4.67 -0.54
CA GLU A 55 -9.40 5.27 -1.64
C GLU A 55 -9.40 4.35 -2.87
N SER A 56 -8.28 3.67 -3.17
CA SER A 56 -8.19 2.70 -4.26
C SER A 56 -7.14 1.62 -3.99
N VAL A 57 -7.38 0.44 -4.57
CA VAL A 57 -6.43 -0.66 -4.68
C VAL A 57 -6.43 -1.11 -6.14
N GLU A 58 -5.35 -0.82 -6.85
CA GLU A 58 -5.24 -1.06 -8.29
C GLU A 58 -4.10 -2.04 -8.55
N GLU A 59 -4.37 -3.10 -9.32
CA GLU A 59 -3.31 -3.93 -9.89
C GLU A 59 -2.62 -3.14 -11.01
N ILE A 60 -1.30 -3.04 -10.96
CA ILE A 60 -0.48 -2.34 -11.95
C ILE A 60 0.60 -3.26 -12.51
N LYS A 61 1.14 -2.94 -13.69
CA LYS A 61 2.31 -3.68 -14.19
C LYS A 61 3.55 -3.32 -13.35
N PRO A 62 4.51 -4.25 -13.19
CA PRO A 62 5.78 -3.96 -12.51
C PRO A 62 6.53 -2.75 -13.08
N GLU A 63 6.42 -2.51 -14.39
CA GLU A 63 7.06 -1.41 -15.11
C GLU A 63 6.51 -0.04 -14.72
N GLU A 64 5.25 0.00 -14.27
CA GLU A 64 4.55 1.21 -13.84
C GLU A 64 4.83 1.55 -12.37
N ALA A 65 5.45 0.63 -11.62
CA ALA A 65 5.76 0.83 -10.21
C ALA A 65 6.80 1.95 -10.03
N GLU A 66 6.56 2.82 -9.06
CA GLU A 66 7.47 3.92 -8.73
C GLU A 66 8.45 3.54 -7.61
N ASN A 67 8.09 2.57 -6.76
CA ASN A 67 8.91 2.14 -5.64
C ASN A 67 10.10 1.29 -6.14
N PRO A 68 11.35 1.73 -5.92
CA PRO A 68 12.54 1.02 -6.40
C PRO A 68 12.67 -0.41 -5.84
N ILE A 69 12.20 -0.64 -4.61
CA ILE A 69 12.24 -1.97 -3.98
C ILE A 69 11.24 -2.90 -4.67
N VAL A 70 10.03 -2.40 -4.97
CA VAL A 70 8.98 -3.18 -5.65
C VAL A 70 9.44 -3.54 -7.07
N ARG A 71 10.05 -2.60 -7.79
CA ARG A 71 10.65 -2.83 -9.11
C ARG A 71 11.73 -3.91 -9.05
N LYS A 72 12.72 -3.74 -8.17
CA LYS A 72 13.84 -4.67 -8.00
C LYS A 72 13.36 -6.09 -7.70
N LEU A 73 12.40 -6.22 -6.78
CA LEU A 73 11.84 -7.51 -6.40
C LEU A 73 10.99 -8.14 -7.51
N SER A 74 10.54 -7.35 -8.48
CA SER A 74 9.83 -7.80 -9.68
C SER A 74 10.75 -8.03 -10.89
N GLY A 75 12.06 -7.87 -10.73
CA GLY A 75 13.06 -8.13 -11.77
C GLY A 75 13.41 -6.92 -12.64
N LEU A 76 13.07 -5.70 -12.21
CA LEU A 76 13.37 -4.43 -12.89
C LEU A 76 14.35 -3.57 -12.10
#